data_AF-A0A4Q6XKI1-F1
#
_entry.id   AF-A0A4Q6XKI1-F1
#
_cell.length_a   1.000
_cell.length_b   1.000
_cell.length_c   1.000
_cell.angle_alpha   90.00
_cell.angle_beta   90.00
_cell.angle_gamma   90.00
#
_symmetry.space_group_name_H-M   'P 1'
#
loop_
_entity.id
_entity.type
_entity.pdbx_description
1 polymer ?
#
loop_
_entity_poly.entity_id
_entity_poly.type
_entity_poly.pdbx_seq_one_letter_code
_entity_poly.pdbx_strand_id
1 'polypeptide(L)'
;MNSGIPARDIMVQQSGQITTIWLIFFERLYSIYLQAEQNNEEGIAAVRKIADDAYQLAQQANSINTTQQNQINEILKKINGQIITGDQFNSLVQKVNTIEQDIQSLTNQLNTLSQQFSSTNISNQQKFASINQQINNLAQLVETKIDDAPVDGKIYGRKDAEWHEVTQVSLSLPFWLSVGSQSNIQLTPDFQLPFWLADGTQSNIQMVVT
;
A
#
# COMPACT_ATOMS: atom_id res chain seq x y z
N MET A 1 17.75 63.12 58.86
CA MET A 1 17.15 62.30 59.94
C MET A 1 15.71 62.02 59.55
N ASN A 2 15.42 60.83 59.03
CA ASN A 2 14.05 60.35 58.80
C ASN A 2 14.10 58.84 59.03
N SER A 3 14.25 58.45 60.30
CA SER A 3 14.24 57.06 60.75
C SER A 3 13.26 57.04 61.90
N GLY A 4 12.11 56.39 61.73
CA GLY A 4 11.14 56.35 62.81
C GLY A 4 10.06 55.31 62.64
N ILE A 5 9.47 55.15 61.44
CA ILE A 5 8.34 54.23 61.27
C ILE A 5 8.44 53.54 59.90
N PRO A 6 8.63 52.21 59.85
CA PRO A 6 8.53 51.45 58.60
C PRO A 6 7.17 51.64 57.93
N ALA A 7 7.15 51.59 56.60
CA ALA A 7 5.90 51.73 55.84
C ALA A 7 4.90 50.62 56.21
N ARG A 8 3.61 50.97 56.27
CA ARG A 8 2.49 50.08 56.66
C ARG A 8 2.46 48.76 55.87
N ASP A 9 2.86 48.80 54.61
CA ASP A 9 2.87 47.64 53.70
C ASP A 9 3.89 46.56 54.12
N ILE A 10 4.86 46.91 54.97
CA ILE A 10 5.83 45.99 55.55
C ILE A 10 5.32 45.44 56.90
N MET A 11 4.34 46.12 57.51
CA MET A 11 3.80 45.79 58.84
C MET A 11 2.59 44.87 58.80
N VAL A 12 1.82 44.93 57.71
CA VAL A 12 0.49 44.34 57.63
C VAL A 12 0.38 43.55 56.32
N GLN A 13 -0.06 42.30 56.41
CA GLN A 13 -0.40 41.50 55.23
C GLN A 13 -1.56 42.14 54.46
N GLN A 14 -1.75 41.79 53.19
CA GLN A 14 -2.90 42.29 52.38
C GLN A 14 -4.27 42.00 53.02
N SER A 15 -4.36 41.02 53.92
CA SER A 15 -5.54 40.68 54.73
C SER A 15 -5.82 41.66 55.89
N GLY A 16 -4.96 42.66 56.11
CA GLY A 16 -5.08 43.59 57.24
C GLY A 16 -4.51 43.08 58.57
N GLN A 17 -3.96 41.86 58.60
CA GLN A 17 -3.33 41.28 59.79
C GLN A 17 -1.87 41.72 59.92
N ILE A 18 -1.47 42.15 61.13
CA ILE A 18 -0.06 42.45 61.44
C ILE A 18 0.75 41.17 61.19
N THR A 19 1.88 41.28 60.49
CA THR A 19 2.70 40.09 60.23
C THR A 19 3.22 39.50 61.55
N THR A 20 3.41 38.17 61.60
CA THR A 20 3.88 37.46 62.80
C THR A 20 5.16 38.06 63.40
N ILE A 21 6.06 38.59 62.57
CA ILE A 21 7.31 39.24 63.02
C ILE A 21 7.01 40.52 63.80
N TRP A 22 6.08 41.35 63.31
CA TRP A 22 5.68 42.58 63.99
C TRP A 22 4.88 42.31 65.27
N LEU A 23 4.07 41.26 65.30
CA LEU A 23 3.42 40.79 66.53
C LEU A 23 4.44 40.39 67.61
N ILE A 24 5.44 39.58 67.26
CA ILE A 24 6.54 39.20 68.18
C ILE A 24 7.33 40.43 68.64
N PHE A 25 7.56 41.39 67.75
CA PHE A 25 8.25 42.65 68.09
C PHE A 25 7.45 43.48 69.11
N PHE A 26 6.14 43.67 68.91
CA PHE A 26 5.31 44.43 69.84
C PHE A 26 5.12 43.71 71.19
N GLU A 27 4.98 42.38 71.19
CA GLU A 27 4.90 41.60 72.43
C GLU A 27 6.21 41.69 73.24
N ARG A 28 7.37 41.71 72.58
CA ARG A 28 8.67 41.90 73.25
C ARG A 28 8.92 43.35 73.70
N LEU A 29 8.50 44.34 72.92
CA LEU A 29 8.54 45.74 73.38
C LEU A 29 7.69 45.94 74.62
N TYR A 30 6.50 45.35 74.64
CA TYR A 30 5.58 45.46 75.77
C TYR A 30 6.14 44.80 77.04
N SER A 31 6.76 43.62 76.93
CA SER A 31 7.37 42.94 78.08
C SER A 31 8.58 43.68 78.66
N ILE A 32 9.33 44.43 77.83
CA ILE A 32 10.48 45.24 78.28
C ILE A 32 10.04 46.60 78.82
N TYR A 33 9.00 47.23 78.26
CA TYR A 33 8.41 48.43 78.84
C TYR A 33 7.96 48.18 80.28
N LEU A 34 7.38 47.00 80.54
CA LEU A 34 7.01 46.56 81.89
C LEU A 34 8.22 46.40 82.83
N GLN A 35 9.43 46.23 82.31
CA GLN A 35 10.68 46.04 83.06
C GLN A 35 11.51 47.32 83.21
N ALA A 36 11.23 48.38 82.43
CA ALA A 36 12.10 49.56 82.27
C ALA A 36 11.67 50.81 83.06
N GLU A 37 10.71 50.71 83.98
CA GLU A 37 10.14 51.85 84.73
C GLU A 37 11.14 52.56 85.69
N GLN A 38 12.42 52.18 85.72
CA GLN A 38 13.48 52.90 86.45
C GLN A 38 14.82 52.92 85.67
N ASN A 39 15.19 54.07 85.08
CA ASN A 39 16.51 54.49 84.58
C ASN A 39 17.56 53.39 84.23
N ASN A 40 17.21 52.45 83.34
CA ASN A 40 18.07 51.30 83.04
C ASN A 40 18.61 51.36 81.60
N GLU A 41 19.81 51.91 81.43
CA GLU A 41 20.53 51.96 80.13
C GLU A 41 20.68 50.57 79.50
N GLU A 42 20.81 49.52 80.32
CA GLU A 42 20.93 48.13 79.85
C GLU A 42 19.63 47.64 79.19
N GLY A 43 18.47 48.03 79.72
CA GLY A 43 17.16 47.70 79.14
C GLY A 43 16.98 48.33 77.75
N ILE A 44 17.40 49.60 77.59
CA ILE A 44 17.35 50.31 76.31
C ILE A 44 18.31 49.67 75.29
N ALA A 45 19.51 49.26 75.72
CA ALA A 45 20.46 48.54 74.87
C ALA A 45 19.92 47.17 74.41
N ALA A 46 19.23 46.43 75.30
CA ALA A 46 18.58 45.17 74.98
C ALA A 46 17.46 45.34 73.95
N VAL A 47 16.61 46.38 74.08
CA VAL A 47 15.58 46.72 73.08
C VAL A 47 16.20 47.01 71.72
N ARG A 48 17.29 47.80 71.69
CA ARG A 48 17.98 48.14 70.44
C ARG A 48 18.51 46.89 69.73
N LYS A 49 19.16 46.00 70.47
CA LYS A 49 19.66 44.73 69.94
C LYS A 49 18.52 43.86 69.38
N ILE A 50 17.41 43.74 70.10
CA ILE A 50 16.24 42.98 69.64
C ILE A 50 15.64 43.60 68.37
N ALA A 51 15.58 44.93 68.27
CA ALA A 51 15.11 45.62 67.08
C ALA A 51 16.04 45.38 65.88
N ASP A 52 17.36 45.41 66.10
CA ASP A 52 18.36 45.15 65.06
C ASP A 52 18.29 43.67 64.59
N ASP A 53 18.20 42.72 65.51
CA ASP A 53 18.04 41.29 65.21
C ASP A 53 16.73 41.03 64.44
N ALA A 54 15.62 41.64 64.86
CA ALA A 54 14.34 41.55 64.18
C ALA A 54 14.38 42.15 62.75
N TYR A 55 15.09 43.26 62.59
CA TYR A 55 15.30 43.88 61.27
C TYR A 55 16.11 42.96 60.35
N GLN A 56 17.21 42.36 60.83
CA GLN A 56 18.01 41.42 60.03
C GLN A 56 17.21 40.17 59.63
N LEU A 57 16.44 39.60 60.56
CA LEU A 57 15.55 38.47 60.28
C LEU A 57 14.49 38.82 59.23
N ALA A 58 13.92 40.03 59.29
CA ALA A 58 12.97 40.50 58.28
C ALA A 58 13.62 40.64 56.90
N GLN A 59 14.84 41.18 56.82
CA GLN A 59 15.59 41.27 55.57
C GLN A 59 15.93 39.89 54.98
N GLN A 60 16.34 38.95 55.83
CA GLN A 60 16.59 37.57 55.43
C GLN A 60 15.31 36.89 54.93
N ALA A 61 14.20 37.01 55.67
CA ALA A 61 12.90 36.47 55.26
C ALA A 61 12.45 37.05 53.92
N ASN A 62 12.65 38.35 53.69
CA ASN A 62 12.33 38.99 52.42
C ASN A 62 13.17 38.43 51.25
N SER A 63 14.47 38.19 51.47
CA SER A 63 15.36 37.60 50.45
C SER A 63 14.95 36.16 50.09
N ILE A 64 14.53 35.38 51.10
CA ILE A 64 14.05 34.01 50.92
C ILE A 64 12.74 34.02 50.13
N ASN A 65 11.78 34.87 50.50
CA ASN A 65 10.51 35.00 49.79
C ASN A 65 10.71 35.40 48.33
N THR A 66 11.62 36.33 48.06
CA THR A 66 11.97 36.74 46.69
C THR A 66 12.53 35.57 45.89
N THR A 67 13.42 34.77 46.51
CA THR A 67 14.00 33.57 45.89
C THR A 67 12.93 32.52 45.59
N GLN A 68 12.05 32.24 46.56
CA GLN A 68 10.94 31.31 46.39
C GLN A 68 9.99 31.77 45.27
N GLN A 69 9.67 33.06 45.20
CA GLN A 69 8.83 33.61 44.14
C GLN A 69 9.45 33.42 42.75
N ASN A 70 10.76 33.62 42.63
CA ASN A 70 11.49 33.38 41.38
C ASN A 70 11.46 31.89 40.99
N GLN A 71 11.66 30.99 41.96
CA GLN A 71 11.56 29.54 41.72
C GLN A 71 10.15 29.12 41.27
N ILE A 72 9.10 29.67 41.91
CA ILE A 72 7.70 29.45 41.51
C ILE A 72 7.47 29.91 40.07
N ASN A 73 7.96 31.10 39.70
CA ASN A 73 7.79 31.63 38.35
C ASN A 73 8.50 30.76 37.28
N GLU A 74 9.70 30.25 37.59
CA GLU A 74 10.41 29.32 36.70
C GLU A 74 9.68 27.98 36.54
N ILE A 75 9.09 27.46 37.61
CA ILE A 75 8.25 26.25 37.55
C ILE A 75 7.02 26.49 36.69
N LEU A 76 6.32 27.61 36.89
CA LEU A 76 5.14 27.98 36.09
C LEU A 76 5.48 28.09 34.61
N LYS A 77 6.62 28.68 34.27
CA LYS A 77 7.11 28.77 32.89
C LYS A 77 7.35 27.39 32.27
N LYS A 78 7.98 26.47 33.01
CA LYS A 78 8.22 25.09 32.54
C LYS A 78 6.92 24.33 32.34
N ILE A 79 5.98 24.44 33.28
CA ILE A 79 4.65 23.81 33.20
C ILE A 79 3.91 24.31 31.95
N ASN A 80 3.84 25.63 31.74
CA ASN A 80 3.15 26.20 30.58
C ASN A 80 3.77 25.81 29.24
N GLY A 81 5.08 25.56 29.19
CA GLY A 81 5.76 25.08 27.98
C GLY A 81 5.56 23.59 27.67
N GLN A 82 5.13 22.79 28.65
CA GLN A 82 4.96 21.33 28.52
C GLN A 82 3.50 20.91 28.35
N ILE A 83 2.54 21.76 28.71
CA ILE A 83 1.11 21.47 28.55
C ILE A 83 0.76 21.64 27.07
N ILE A 84 0.28 20.55 26.46
CA ILE A 84 -0.39 20.60 25.15
C ILE A 84 -1.59 21.53 25.31
N THR A 85 -1.61 22.61 24.53
CA THR A 85 -2.73 23.56 24.58
C THR A 85 -4.00 22.91 24.04
N GLY A 86 -5.17 23.43 24.43
CA GLY A 86 -6.45 22.95 23.91
C GLY A 86 -6.50 22.94 22.37
N ASP A 87 -5.89 23.94 21.73
CA ASP A 87 -5.80 24.03 20.27
C ASP A 87 -4.95 22.93 19.66
N GLN A 88 -3.80 22.61 20.27
CA GLN A 88 -2.94 21.51 19.83
C GLN A 88 -3.65 20.16 19.99
N PHE A 89 -4.38 19.95 21.09
CA PHE A 89 -5.20 18.76 21.29
C PHE A 89 -6.32 18.66 20.23
N ASN A 90 -7.05 19.74 19.98
CA ASN A 90 -8.10 19.77 18.97
C ASN A 90 -7.57 19.49 17.56
N SER A 91 -6.40 20.04 17.21
CA SER A 91 -5.72 19.73 15.94
C SER A 91 -5.34 18.26 15.84
N LEU A 92 -4.86 17.65 16.92
CA LEU A 92 -4.56 16.21 16.97
C LEU A 92 -5.84 15.38 16.77
N VAL A 93 -6.93 15.73 17.45
CA VAL A 93 -8.22 15.05 17.31
C VAL A 93 -8.73 15.13 15.86
N GLN A 94 -8.63 16.30 15.22
CA GLN A 94 -9.02 16.45 13.81
C GLN A 94 -8.18 15.55 12.90
N LYS A 95 -6.86 15.50 13.10
CA LYS A 95 -5.97 14.60 12.33
C LYS A 95 -6.35 13.14 12.53
N VAL A 96 -6.65 12.72 13.75
CA VAL A 96 -7.11 11.35 14.04
C VAL A 96 -8.41 11.03 13.30
N ASN A 97 -9.40 11.93 13.35
CA ASN A 97 -10.67 11.74 12.65
C ASN A 97 -10.48 11.64 11.12
N THR A 98 -9.59 12.44 10.53
CA THR A 98 -9.25 12.33 9.10
C THR A 98 -8.61 10.98 8.78
N ILE A 99 -7.67 10.52 9.60
CA ILE A 99 -7.03 9.21 9.41
C ILE A 99 -8.05 8.07 9.51
N GLU A 100 -9.01 8.15 10.43
CA GLU A 100 -10.08 7.16 10.53
C GLU A 100 -10.94 7.11 9.27
N GLN A 101 -11.28 8.26 8.70
CA GLN A 101 -12.02 8.35 7.43
C GLN A 101 -11.21 7.77 6.27
N ASP A 102 -9.91 8.07 6.19
CA ASP A 102 -9.02 7.53 5.17
C ASP A 102 -8.92 6.00 5.26
N ILE A 103 -8.81 5.44 6.48
CA ILE A 103 -8.80 3.99 6.71
C ILE A 103 -10.09 3.33 6.24
N GLN A 104 -11.25 3.95 6.49
CA GLN A 104 -12.54 3.44 6.01
C GLN A 104 -12.62 3.46 4.47
N SER A 105 -12.14 4.55 3.85
CA SER A 105 -12.07 4.67 2.39
C SER A 105 -11.19 3.58 1.77
N LEU A 106 -9.99 3.38 2.31
CA LEU A 106 -9.07 2.32 1.87
C LEU A 106 -9.67 0.92 2.02
N THR A 107 -10.39 0.69 3.12
CA THR A 107 -11.09 -0.59 3.35
C THR A 107 -12.14 -0.85 2.26
N ASN A 108 -12.92 0.17 1.90
CA ASN A 108 -13.91 0.07 0.82
C ASN A 108 -13.27 -0.19 -0.54
N GLN A 109 -12.19 0.53 -0.86
CA GLN A 109 -11.43 0.32 -2.10
C GLN A 109 -10.86 -1.09 -2.19
N LEU A 110 -10.31 -1.62 -1.09
CA LEU A 110 -9.79 -2.99 -1.02
C LEU A 110 -10.90 -4.03 -1.28
N ASN A 111 -12.08 -3.82 -0.68
CA ASN A 111 -13.24 -4.69 -0.90
C ASN A 111 -13.70 -4.68 -2.36
N THR A 112 -13.76 -3.51 -2.99
CA THR A 112 -14.10 -3.39 -4.41
C THR A 112 -13.07 -4.10 -5.29
N LEU A 113 -11.78 -3.93 -5.02
CA LEU A 113 -10.72 -4.58 -5.79
C LEU A 113 -10.79 -6.11 -5.67
N SER A 114 -11.05 -6.62 -4.46
CA SER A 114 -11.22 -8.05 -4.20
C SER A 114 -12.40 -8.65 -4.99
N GLN A 115 -13.52 -7.94 -5.05
CA GLN A 115 -14.69 -8.34 -5.85
C GLN A 115 -14.39 -8.32 -7.36
N GLN A 116 -13.70 -7.29 -7.85
CA GLN A 116 -13.28 -7.20 -9.25
C GLN A 116 -12.33 -8.32 -9.65
N PHE A 117 -11.35 -8.64 -8.80
CA PHE A 117 -10.44 -9.76 -9.03
C PHE A 117 -11.19 -11.09 -9.09
N SER A 118 -12.11 -11.33 -8.14
CA SER A 118 -12.90 -12.55 -8.08
C SER A 118 -13.79 -12.72 -9.31
N SER A 119 -14.49 -11.67 -9.73
CA SER A 119 -15.34 -11.69 -10.94
C SER A 119 -14.54 -11.88 -12.23
N THR A 120 -13.36 -11.26 -12.33
CA THR A 120 -12.44 -11.45 -13.47
C THR A 120 -11.94 -12.89 -13.54
N ASN A 121 -11.57 -13.49 -12.40
CA ASN A 121 -11.14 -14.88 -12.35
C ASN A 121 -12.25 -15.84 -12.80
N ILE A 122 -13.48 -15.64 -12.29
CA ILE A 122 -14.65 -16.43 -12.72
C ILE A 122 -14.87 -16.30 -14.24
N SER A 123 -14.82 -15.08 -14.78
CA SER A 123 -14.98 -14.86 -16.23
C SER A 123 -13.91 -15.57 -17.05
N ASN A 124 -12.65 -15.53 -16.60
CA ASN A 124 -11.55 -16.23 -17.27
C ASN A 124 -11.73 -17.74 -17.23
N GLN A 125 -12.10 -18.31 -16.08
CA GLN A 125 -12.42 -19.74 -15.95
C GLN A 125 -13.52 -20.18 -16.92
N GLN A 126 -14.58 -19.38 -17.06
CA GLN A 126 -15.66 -19.63 -18.01
C GLN A 126 -15.18 -19.59 -19.47
N LYS A 127 -14.35 -18.61 -19.83
CA LYS A 127 -13.76 -18.53 -21.18
C LYS A 127 -12.89 -19.75 -21.49
N PHE A 128 -12.05 -20.19 -20.55
CA PHE A 128 -11.24 -21.39 -20.73
C PHE A 128 -12.11 -22.64 -20.90
N ALA A 129 -13.19 -22.79 -20.12
CA ALA A 129 -14.13 -23.89 -20.29
C ALA A 129 -14.78 -23.88 -21.68
N SER A 130 -15.21 -22.71 -22.16
CA SER A 130 -15.81 -22.56 -23.50
C SER A 130 -14.82 -22.89 -24.62
N ILE A 131 -13.58 -22.40 -24.53
CA ILE A 131 -12.53 -22.71 -25.50
C ILE A 131 -12.25 -24.22 -25.54
N ASN A 132 -12.16 -24.87 -24.38
CA ASN A 132 -11.95 -26.33 -24.31
C ASN A 132 -13.11 -27.09 -24.96
N GLN A 133 -14.35 -26.66 -24.77
CA GLN A 133 -15.50 -27.24 -25.46
C GLN A 133 -15.41 -27.05 -26.98
N GLN A 134 -15.02 -25.87 -27.46
CA GLN A 134 -14.82 -25.62 -28.89
C GLN A 134 -13.73 -26.50 -29.49
N ILE A 135 -12.60 -26.67 -28.79
CA ILE A 135 -11.51 -27.56 -29.21
C ILE A 135 -12.01 -29.00 -29.34
N ASN A 136 -12.75 -29.49 -28.33
CA ASN A 136 -13.29 -30.84 -28.37
C ASN A 136 -14.28 -31.05 -29.52
N ASN A 137 -15.15 -30.06 -29.78
CA ASN A 137 -16.08 -30.12 -30.91
C ASN A 137 -15.34 -30.14 -32.25
N LEU A 138 -14.26 -29.36 -32.39
CA LEU A 138 -13.43 -29.36 -33.59
C LEU A 138 -12.70 -30.69 -33.77
N ALA A 139 -12.16 -31.26 -32.69
CA ALA A 139 -11.50 -32.56 -32.73
C ALA A 139 -12.47 -33.65 -33.21
N GLN A 140 -13.69 -33.69 -32.67
CA GLN A 140 -14.73 -34.62 -33.11
C GLN A 140 -15.15 -34.40 -34.57
N LEU A 141 -15.24 -33.14 -35.01
CA LEU A 141 -15.57 -32.84 -36.40
C LEU A 141 -14.48 -33.32 -37.36
N VAL A 142 -13.21 -33.16 -36.99
CA VAL A 142 -12.08 -33.65 -37.80
C VAL A 142 -12.10 -35.17 -37.86
N GLU A 143 -12.27 -35.85 -36.72
CA GLU A 143 -12.34 -37.31 -36.65
C GLU A 143 -13.48 -37.90 -37.47
N THR A 144 -14.66 -37.25 -37.45
CA THR A 144 -15.83 -37.69 -38.23
C THR A 144 -15.78 -37.35 -39.71
N LYS A 145 -14.97 -36.36 -40.11
CA LYS A 145 -14.89 -35.89 -41.49
C LYS A 145 -13.63 -36.31 -42.21
N ILE A 146 -12.62 -36.88 -41.55
CA ILE A 146 -11.38 -37.33 -42.20
C ILE A 146 -11.14 -38.76 -41.71
N ASP A 147 -11.88 -39.69 -42.28
CA ASP A 147 -11.57 -41.11 -42.20
C ASP A 147 -10.34 -41.42 -43.06
N ASP A 148 -9.54 -42.39 -42.62
CA ASP A 148 -8.43 -42.88 -43.42
C ASP A 148 -8.95 -43.57 -44.69
N ALA A 149 -8.18 -43.45 -45.78
CA ALA A 149 -8.48 -44.17 -47.01
C ALA A 149 -8.46 -45.69 -46.77
N PRO A 150 -9.23 -46.49 -47.55
CA PRO A 150 -9.22 -47.94 -47.44
C PRO A 150 -7.80 -48.52 -47.52
N VAL A 151 -7.46 -49.41 -46.57
CA VAL A 151 -6.13 -50.03 -46.45
C VAL A 151 -6.07 -51.33 -47.25
N ASP A 152 -6.29 -51.26 -48.56
CA ASP A 152 -6.29 -52.41 -49.46
C ASP A 152 -5.16 -52.40 -50.51
N GLY A 153 -4.26 -51.40 -50.43
CA GLY A 153 -3.12 -51.24 -51.32
C GLY A 153 -3.43 -50.51 -52.64
N LYS A 154 -4.66 -50.03 -52.82
CA LYS A 154 -5.04 -49.20 -53.97
C LYS A 154 -4.88 -47.70 -53.68
N ILE A 155 -4.85 -46.89 -54.74
CA ILE A 155 -4.77 -45.43 -54.63
C ILE A 155 -6.18 -44.86 -54.59
N TYR A 156 -6.47 -44.05 -53.58
CA TYR A 156 -7.73 -43.35 -53.42
C TYR A 156 -7.53 -41.84 -53.48
N GLY A 157 -8.47 -41.16 -54.12
CA GLY A 157 -8.63 -39.71 -54.10
C GLY A 157 -9.92 -39.37 -53.37
N ARG A 158 -9.95 -38.20 -52.72
CA ARG A 158 -11.16 -37.74 -52.05
C ARG A 158 -11.96 -36.82 -52.96
N LYS A 159 -13.23 -37.16 -53.19
CA LYS A 159 -14.16 -36.37 -54.01
C LYS A 159 -15.52 -36.39 -53.34
N ASP A 160 -16.17 -35.22 -53.25
CA ASP A 160 -17.51 -35.06 -52.67
C ASP A 160 -17.67 -35.70 -51.27
N ALA A 161 -16.63 -35.59 -50.45
CA ALA A 161 -16.50 -36.16 -49.11
C ALA A 161 -16.36 -37.69 -49.02
N GLU A 162 -16.35 -38.41 -50.15
CA GLU A 162 -16.15 -39.86 -50.22
C GLU A 162 -14.77 -40.22 -50.80
N TRP A 163 -14.27 -41.39 -50.41
CA TRP A 163 -13.06 -41.98 -50.99
C TRP A 163 -13.41 -42.68 -52.31
N HIS A 164 -12.79 -42.25 -53.40
CA HIS A 164 -12.94 -42.87 -54.72
C HIS A 164 -11.62 -43.49 -55.16
N GLU A 165 -11.68 -44.75 -55.59
CA GLU A 165 -10.53 -45.43 -56.19
C GLU A 165 -10.11 -44.70 -57.46
N VAL A 166 -8.83 -44.35 -57.56
CA VAL A 166 -8.24 -43.75 -58.75
C VAL A 166 -7.76 -44.89 -59.63
N THR A 167 -8.55 -45.23 -60.65
CA THR A 167 -8.16 -46.24 -61.64
C THR A 167 -7.09 -45.65 -62.56
N GLN A 168 -5.90 -46.24 -62.54
CA GLN A 168 -4.88 -45.93 -63.52
C GLN A 168 -5.32 -46.48 -64.88
N VAL A 169 -5.64 -45.59 -65.82
CA VAL A 169 -6.08 -45.99 -67.16
C VAL A 169 -4.86 -46.54 -67.92
N SER A 170 -4.81 -47.86 -68.10
CA SER A 170 -3.88 -48.48 -69.04
C SER A 170 -4.36 -48.23 -70.47
N LEU A 171 -3.87 -47.18 -71.10
CA LEU A 171 -4.16 -46.89 -72.50
C LEU A 171 -3.44 -47.91 -73.40
N SER A 172 -4.21 -48.63 -74.21
CA SER A 172 -3.70 -49.50 -75.27
C SER A 172 -4.34 -49.12 -76.59
N LEU A 173 -3.55 -49.12 -77.67
CA LEU A 173 -4.01 -48.76 -79.00
C LEU A 173 -4.13 -50.03 -79.86
N PRO A 174 -5.27 -50.22 -80.55
CA PRO A 174 -5.41 -51.33 -81.48
C PRO A 174 -4.62 -51.04 -82.76
N PHE A 175 -3.84 -52.02 -83.21
CA PHE A 175 -3.17 -51.98 -84.50
C PHE A 175 -3.51 -53.25 -85.30
N TRP A 176 -3.72 -53.06 -86.60
CA TRP A 176 -4.01 -54.15 -87.51
C TRP A 176 -2.72 -54.62 -88.17
N LEU A 177 -2.41 -55.89 -87.99
CA LEU A 177 -1.32 -56.52 -88.71
C LEU A 177 -1.73 -56.71 -90.18
N SER A 178 -0.75 -56.75 -91.08
CA SER A 178 -0.96 -56.93 -92.53
C SER A 178 -1.70 -58.24 -92.87
N VAL A 179 -1.67 -59.21 -91.96
CA VAL A 179 -2.40 -60.49 -92.06
C VAL A 179 -3.86 -60.39 -91.60
N GLY A 180 -4.36 -59.19 -91.31
CA GLY A 180 -5.74 -58.91 -90.93
C GLY A 180 -6.06 -59.19 -89.45
N SER A 181 -5.09 -59.61 -88.63
CA SER A 181 -5.28 -59.81 -87.20
C SER A 181 -5.07 -58.51 -86.42
N GLN A 182 -5.91 -58.28 -85.42
CA GLN A 182 -5.75 -57.18 -84.47
C GLN A 182 -4.78 -57.59 -83.37
N SER A 183 -3.87 -56.68 -83.03
CA SER A 183 -3.06 -56.75 -81.82
C SER A 183 -3.16 -55.41 -81.06
N ASN A 184 -2.91 -55.42 -79.76
CA ASN A 184 -2.99 -54.21 -78.92
C ASN A 184 -1.59 -53.88 -78.39
N ILE A 185 -1.12 -52.66 -78.64
CA ILE A 185 0.15 -52.17 -78.07
C ILE A 185 -0.18 -51.38 -76.80
N GLN A 186 0.46 -51.73 -75.69
CA GLN A 186 0.39 -50.92 -74.48
C GLN A 186 1.31 -49.70 -74.62
N LEU A 187 0.82 -48.53 -74.19
CA LEU A 187 1.68 -47.36 -74.06
C LEU A 187 2.66 -47.53 -72.90
N THR A 188 3.79 -46.83 -72.96
CA THR A 188 4.69 -46.71 -71.81
C THR A 188 4.03 -45.89 -70.69
N PRO A 189 4.56 -45.92 -69.44
CA PRO A 189 4.04 -45.10 -68.34
C PRO A 189 3.99 -43.59 -68.64
N ASP A 190 4.85 -43.11 -69.54
CA ASP A 190 4.90 -41.71 -70.01
C ASP A 190 3.99 -41.45 -71.22
N PHE A 191 3.04 -42.35 -71.49
CA PHE A 191 2.10 -42.30 -72.61
C PHE A 191 2.77 -42.28 -73.99
N GLN A 192 3.88 -43.01 -74.17
CA GLN A 192 4.55 -43.13 -75.46
C GLN A 192 4.12 -44.41 -76.20
N LEU A 193 3.96 -44.30 -77.52
CA LEU A 193 3.66 -45.42 -78.42
C LEU A 193 4.97 -46.02 -78.95
N PRO A 194 5.31 -47.27 -78.60
CA PRO A 194 6.47 -47.93 -79.17
C PRO A 194 6.18 -48.38 -80.61
N PHE A 195 7.13 -48.15 -81.50
CA PHE A 195 7.12 -48.62 -82.89
C PHE A 195 8.51 -49.11 -83.29
N TRP A 196 8.56 -50.00 -84.27
CA TRP A 196 9.83 -50.55 -84.76
C TRP A 196 10.19 -49.93 -86.10
N LEU A 197 11.44 -49.49 -86.21
CA LEU A 197 12.04 -49.03 -87.46
C LEU A 197 12.36 -50.23 -88.35
N ALA A 198 12.55 -49.99 -89.65
CA ALA A 198 12.86 -51.04 -90.61
C ALA A 198 14.20 -51.75 -90.34
N ASP A 199 15.09 -51.14 -89.53
CA ASP A 199 16.35 -51.72 -89.07
C ASP A 199 16.21 -52.62 -87.83
N GLY A 200 14.98 -52.80 -87.33
CA GLY A 200 14.67 -53.60 -86.15
C GLY A 200 14.85 -52.89 -84.81
N THR A 201 15.30 -51.64 -84.79
CA THR A 201 15.40 -50.85 -83.57
C THR A 201 14.03 -50.30 -83.16
N GLN A 202 13.78 -50.23 -81.86
CA GLN A 202 12.54 -49.66 -81.32
C GLN A 202 12.73 -48.16 -81.07
N SER A 203 11.74 -47.38 -81.48
CA SER A 203 11.63 -45.96 -81.15
C SER A 203 10.24 -45.68 -80.59
N ASN A 204 10.07 -44.53 -79.93
CA ASN A 204 8.84 -44.17 -79.25
C ASN A 204 8.31 -42.84 -79.78
N ILE A 205 7.01 -42.77 -80.05
CA ILE A 205 6.31 -41.52 -80.39
C ILE A 205 5.58 -41.04 -79.14
N GLN A 206 5.87 -39.81 -78.72
CA GLN A 206 5.09 -39.18 -77.64
C GLN A 206 3.67 -38.91 -78.15
N MET A 207 2.67 -39.45 -77.47
CA MET A 207 1.29 -39.10 -77.77
C MET A 207 1.02 -37.66 -77.32
N VAL A 208 0.37 -36.87 -78.17
CA VAL A 208 -0.12 -35.55 -77.78
C VAL A 208 -1.31 -35.75 -76.85
N VAL A 209 -1.12 -35.46 -75.58
CA VAL A 209 -2.19 -35.40 -74.58
C VAL A 209 -2.66 -33.95 -74.50
N THR A 210 -3.90 -33.69 -74.91
CA THR A 210 -4.60 -32.41 -74.72
C THR A 210 -5.36 -32.40 -73.41
#